data_AF-A0A9Q0ET53-F1
#
_entry.id   AF-A0A9Q0ET53-F1
#
_cell.length_a   1.000
_cell.length_b   1.000
_cell.length_c   1.000
_cell.angle_alpha   90.00
_cell.angle_beta   90.00
_cell.angle_gamma   90.00
#
_symmetry.space_group_name_H-M   'P 1'
#
loop_
_entity.id
_entity.type
_entity.pdbx_description
1 polymer ?
#
loop_
_entity_poly.entity_id
_entity_poly.type
_entity_poly.pdbx_seq_one_letter_code
_entity_poly.pdbx_strand_id
1 'polypeptide(L)'
;MVACATVMKSLLLAAIVAVLTGHGSAAEKFGNCCTKVSGKEMTEPILSYKLQFRSGHCVNAVIFQTETGWNCVQFNAPWVKAKIRELQLGARTTS
;
A
#
# COMPACT_ATOMS: atom_id res chain seq x y z
N MET A 1 37.23 43.24 35.86
CA MET A 1 36.33 44.12 35.10
C MET A 1 35.13 43.29 34.68
N VAL A 2 33.92 43.72 35.05
CA VAL A 2 32.67 43.52 34.29
C VAL A 2 32.24 42.05 34.14
N ALA A 3 31.38 41.52 35.01
CA ALA A 3 29.92 41.66 34.98
C ALA A 3 29.28 41.34 33.62
N CYS A 4 28.19 40.57 33.67
CA CYS A 4 27.21 40.43 32.58
C CYS A 4 27.61 39.51 31.42
N ALA A 5 27.28 38.22 31.54
CA ALA A 5 26.85 37.44 30.39
C ALA A 5 25.46 36.90 30.73
N THR A 6 24.48 37.52 30.08
CA THR A 6 23.05 37.30 30.17
C THR A 6 22.68 35.82 30.06
N VAL A 7 21.84 35.34 30.99
CA VAL A 7 21.16 34.06 30.85
C VAL A 7 20.27 34.16 29.62
N MET A 8 20.71 33.56 28.51
CA MET A 8 19.95 33.52 27.27
C MET A 8 18.64 32.78 27.53
N LYS A 9 17.54 33.53 27.67
CA LYS A 9 16.18 33.01 27.52
C LYS A 9 15.96 32.73 26.04
N SER A 10 16.50 31.59 25.59
CA SER A 10 16.13 31.04 24.29
C SER A 10 14.73 30.44 24.45
N LEU A 11 13.72 31.17 24.02
CA LEU A 11 12.39 30.63 23.82
C LEU A 11 12.50 29.71 22.60
N LEU A 12 12.77 28.42 22.83
CA LEU A 12 12.69 27.42 21.77
C LEU A 12 11.23 27.32 21.32
N LEU A 13 10.86 28.11 20.32
CA LEU A 13 9.69 27.85 19.50
C LEU A 13 10.02 26.61 18.67
N ALA A 14 9.68 25.44 19.20
CA ALA A 14 9.68 24.20 18.44
C ALA A 14 8.60 24.30 17.35
N ALA A 15 8.96 24.88 16.21
CA ALA A 15 8.17 24.77 15.00
C ALA A 15 8.31 23.33 14.49
N ILE A 16 7.42 22.44 14.93
CA ILE A 16 7.31 21.09 14.40
C ILE A 16 6.66 21.21 13.02
N VAL A 17 7.46 21.54 12.00
CA VAL A 17 7.03 21.39 10.62
C VAL A 17 7.16 19.91 10.31
N ALA A 18 6.07 19.16 10.49
CA ALA A 18 5.94 17.83 9.95
C ALA A 18 5.80 17.94 8.42
N VAL A 19 6.93 18.07 7.72
CA VAL A 19 6.97 17.81 6.29
C VAL A 19 6.76 16.31 6.15
N LEU A 20 5.54 15.91 5.77
CA LEU A 20 5.30 14.58 5.22
C LEU A 20 6.09 14.50 3.91
N THR A 21 7.37 14.14 4.00
CA THR A 21 8.13 13.67 2.85
C THR A 21 7.54 12.31 2.49
N GLY A 22 6.45 12.36 1.72
CA GLY A 22 6.12 11.27 0.82
C GLY A 22 7.36 11.06 -0.04
N HIS A 23 8.18 10.09 0.36
CA HIS A 23 9.09 9.49 -0.58
C HIS A 23 8.21 9.03 -1.74
N GLY A 24 8.69 9.34 -2.93
CA GLY A 24 8.08 9.14 -4.23
C GLY A 24 8.99 8.22 -5.03
N SER A 25 9.27 7.02 -4.52
CA SER A 25 9.82 5.94 -5.32
C SER A 25 8.69 5.34 -6.16
N ALA A 26 8.96 5.09 -7.44
CA ALA A 26 7.99 4.58 -8.41
C ALA A 26 7.49 3.12 -8.15
N ALA A 27 7.39 2.72 -6.88
CA ALA A 27 6.77 1.51 -6.36
C ALA A 27 5.72 1.78 -5.25
N GLU A 28 5.38 3.05 -5.00
CA GLU A 28 4.54 3.44 -3.87
C GLU A 28 3.08 3.67 -4.26
N LYS A 29 2.20 2.70 -3.97
CA LYS A 29 0.82 3.04 -3.56
C LYS A 29 -0.05 1.92 -2.99
N PHE A 30 0.51 0.87 -2.41
CA PHE A 30 -0.31 0.06 -1.51
C PHE A 30 -0.23 0.66 -0.10
N GLY A 31 -1.31 1.32 0.32
CA GLY A 31 -1.53 1.52 1.75
C GLY A 31 -1.48 0.17 2.46
N ASN A 32 -1.27 0.16 3.78
CA ASN A 32 -1.04 -1.08 4.54
C ASN A 32 -2.08 -2.20 4.30
N CYS A 33 -3.27 -1.85 3.79
CA CYS A 33 -4.29 -2.77 3.30
C CYS A 33 -5.25 -2.10 2.28
N CYS A 34 -6.06 -2.91 1.58
CA CYS A 34 -7.19 -2.39 0.79
C CYS A 34 -8.29 -1.82 1.67
N THR A 35 -8.73 -0.59 1.39
CA THR A 35 -9.94 0.03 1.97
C THR A 35 -11.11 0.09 0.98
N LYS A 36 -10.82 -0.04 -0.32
CA LYS A 36 -11.78 -0.11 -1.42
C LYS A 36 -11.35 -1.21 -2.39
N VAL A 37 -12.30 -1.74 -3.15
CA VAL A 37 -12.08 -2.78 -4.17
C VAL A 37 -12.74 -2.39 -5.48
N SER A 38 -12.17 -2.86 -6.58
CA SER A 38 -12.75 -2.75 -7.92
C SER A 38 -13.28 -4.11 -8.40
N GLY A 39 -14.38 -4.08 -9.14
CA GLY A 39 -14.89 -5.23 -9.88
C GLY A 39 -14.42 -5.32 -11.34
N LYS A 40 -13.79 -4.25 -11.82
CA LYS A 40 -13.37 -4.12 -13.21
C LYS A 40 -12.32 -5.17 -13.54
N GLU A 41 -12.51 -5.83 -14.68
CA GLU A 41 -11.51 -6.75 -15.21
C GLU A 41 -10.22 -6.02 -15.59
N MET A 42 -9.10 -6.65 -15.26
CA MET A 42 -7.78 -6.10 -15.49
C MET A 42 -7.27 -6.57 -16.85
N THR A 43 -6.80 -5.64 -17.67
CA THR A 43 -6.17 -5.94 -18.96
C THR A 43 -4.67 -6.18 -18.83
N GLU A 44 -4.08 -5.80 -17.71
CA GLU A 44 -2.66 -6.01 -17.42
C GLU A 44 -2.36 -7.46 -17.02
N PRO A 45 -1.15 -7.97 -17.34
CA PRO A 45 -0.70 -9.27 -16.86
C PRO A 45 -0.72 -9.35 -15.33
N ILE A 46 -1.36 -10.40 -14.80
CA ILE A 46 -1.40 -10.69 -13.37
C ILE A 46 -0.31 -11.72 -13.07
N LEU A 47 0.65 -11.33 -12.25
CA LEU A 47 1.84 -12.12 -11.92
C LEU A 47 1.58 -13.02 -10.69
N SER A 48 0.86 -12.48 -9.70
CA SER A 48 0.58 -13.18 -8.46
C SER A 48 -0.68 -12.62 -7.78
N TYR A 49 -1.09 -13.25 -6.68
CA TYR A 49 -2.20 -12.76 -5.88
C TYR A 49 -1.99 -13.00 -4.38
N LYS A 50 -2.64 -12.18 -3.56
CA LYS A 50 -2.76 -12.34 -2.11
C LYS A 50 -4.21 -12.16 -1.69
N LEU A 51 -4.68 -12.98 -0.76
CA LEU A 51 -5.98 -12.78 -0.13
C LEU A 51 -5.83 -11.84 1.07
N GLN A 52 -6.74 -10.88 1.17
CA GLN A 52 -6.86 -9.98 2.32
C GLN A 52 -8.23 -10.20 2.98
N PHE A 53 -8.18 -10.53 4.26
CA PHE A 53 -9.37 -10.60 5.11
C PHE A 53 -9.60 -9.24 5.78
N ARG A 54 -10.88 -8.91 6.00
CA ARG A 54 -11.32 -7.68 6.67
C ARG A 54 -10.68 -7.57 8.06
N SER A 55 -10.10 -6.40 8.36
CA SER A 55 -9.52 -6.07 9.67
C SER A 55 -9.55 -4.56 9.88
N GLY A 56 -10.22 -4.07 10.92
CA GLY A 56 -10.35 -2.64 11.17
C GLY A 56 -10.95 -1.89 9.97
N HIS A 57 -10.18 -0.93 9.42
CA HIS A 57 -10.55 -0.14 8.23
C HIS A 57 -10.30 -0.88 6.89
N CYS A 58 -9.65 -2.04 6.92
CA CYS A 58 -9.36 -2.85 5.75
C CYS A 58 -10.57 -3.69 5.35
N VAL A 59 -10.87 -3.79 4.05
CA VAL A 59 -11.98 -4.59 3.51
C VAL A 59 -11.50 -5.97 3.02
N ASN A 60 -12.44 -6.88 2.77
CA ASN A 60 -12.13 -8.13 2.08
C ASN A 60 -11.72 -7.84 0.63
N ALA A 61 -10.56 -8.34 0.21
CA ALA A 61 -10.05 -8.10 -1.13
C ALA A 61 -9.18 -9.27 -1.62
N VAL A 62 -9.16 -9.46 -2.93
CA VAL A 62 -8.06 -10.14 -3.63
C VAL A 62 -7.11 -9.07 -4.12
N ILE A 63 -5.85 -9.17 -3.74
CA ILE A 63 -4.82 -8.24 -4.16
C ILE A 63 -4.05 -8.91 -5.29
N PHE A 64 -4.18 -8.41 -6.52
CA PHE A 64 -3.39 -8.88 -7.64
C PHE A 64 -2.12 -8.05 -7.80
N GLN A 65 -1.00 -8.75 -8.01
CA GLN A 65 0.25 -8.14 -8.44
C GLN A 65 0.28 -8.10 -9.96
N THR A 66 0.51 -6.93 -10.52
CA THR A 66 0.81 -6.71 -11.94
C THR A 66 2.20 -6.12 -12.09
N GLU A 67 2.63 -5.90 -13.32
CA GLU A 67 3.90 -5.22 -13.62
C GLU A 67 3.92 -3.78 -13.10
N THR A 68 2.76 -3.12 -13.09
CA THR A 68 2.62 -1.71 -12.68
C THR A 68 2.37 -1.53 -11.19
N GLY A 69 2.03 -2.60 -10.46
CA GLY A 69 1.85 -2.56 -9.02
C GLY A 69 0.78 -3.51 -8.48
N TRP A 70 0.13 -3.09 -7.40
CA TRP A 70 -0.83 -3.91 -6.67
C TRP A 70 -2.25 -3.36 -6.80
N ASN A 71 -3.21 -4.24 -7.11
CA ASN A 71 -4.58 -3.88 -7.39
C ASN A 71 -5.56 -4.60 -6.45
N CYS A 72 -6.41 -3.83 -5.76
CA CYS A 72 -7.47 -4.34 -4.87
C CYS A 72 -8.73 -4.71 -5.66
N VAL A 73 -9.06 -6.00 -5.68
CA VAL A 73 -10.18 -6.54 -6.46
C VAL A 73 -11.21 -7.23 -5.57
N GLN A 74 -12.48 -7.10 -5.93
CA GLN A 74 -13.56 -7.78 -5.23
C GLN A 74 -13.50 -9.29 -5.47
N PHE A 75 -13.56 -10.09 -4.40
CA PHE A 75 -13.47 -11.55 -4.50
C PHE A 75 -14.62 -12.19 -5.31
N ASN A 76 -15.80 -11.55 -5.31
CA ASN A 76 -17.01 -12.07 -5.96
C ASN A 76 -17.15 -11.71 -7.45
N ALA A 77 -16.19 -10.99 -8.04
CA ALA A 77 -16.20 -10.74 -9.48
C ALA A 77 -16.05 -12.07 -10.25
N PRO A 78 -16.85 -12.33 -11.30
CA PRO A 78 -16.84 -13.61 -12.01
C PRO A 78 -15.46 -14.05 -12.52
N TRP A 79 -14.68 -13.10 -13.06
CA TRP A 79 -13.36 -13.35 -13.64
C TRP A 79 -12.28 -13.69 -12.59
N VAL A 80 -12.45 -13.22 -11.35
CA VAL A 80 -11.42 -13.34 -10.29
C VAL A 80 -11.18 -14.78 -9.89
N LYS A 81 -12.25 -15.57 -9.74
CA LYS A 81 -12.15 -16.99 -9.39
C LYS A 81 -11.43 -17.79 -10.48
N ALA A 82 -11.75 -17.51 -11.74
CA ALA A 82 -11.09 -18.12 -12.89
C ALA A 82 -9.60 -17.78 -12.90
N LYS A 83 -9.26 -16.50 -12.71
CA LYS A 83 -7.86 -16.03 -12.69
C LYS A 83 -7.05 -16.64 -11.55
N ILE A 84 -7.60 -16.70 -10.34
CA ILE A 84 -6.93 -17.37 -9.20
C ILE A 84 -6.63 -18.83 -9.52
N ARG A 85 -7.59 -19.54 -10.14
CA ARG A 85 -7.40 -20.94 -10.54
C ARG A 85 -6.29 -21.09 -11.58
N GLU A 86 -6.24 -20.21 -12.58
CA GLU A 86 -5.16 -20.19 -13.58
C GLU A 86 -3.79 -20.01 -12.91
N LEU A 87 -3.66 -19.05 -12.00
CA LEU A 87 -2.40 -18.80 -11.27
C LEU A 87 -2.00 -20.00 -10.40
N GLN A 88 -2.95 -20.65 -9.74
CA GLN A 88 -2.71 -21.85 -8.95
C GLN A 88 -2.27 -23.05 -9.81
N LEU A 89 -2.82 -23.20 -11.01
CA LEU A 89 -2.42 -24.24 -11.95
C LEU A 89 -1.01 -23.97 -12.48
N GLY A 90 -0.72 -22.73 -12.88
CA GLY A 90 0.61 -22.34 -13.37
C GLY A 90 1.71 -22.55 -12.33
N ALA A 91 1.44 -22.23 -11.05
CA ALA A 91 2.39 -22.42 -9.95
C ALA A 91 2.71 -23.90 -9.64
N ARG A 92 1.84 -24.84 -10.03
CA ARG A 92 2.08 -26.29 -9.84
C ARG A 92 2.97 -26.89 -10.90
N THR A 93 3.01 -26.31 -12.10
CA THR A 93 3.77 -26.83 -13.23
C THR A 93 5.25 -26.44 -13.17
N THR A 94 5.61 -25.44 -12.35
CA THR A 94 6.98 -24.97 -12.12
C THR A 94 7.63 -25.59 -10.87
N SER A 95 6.97 -26.54 -10.22
CA SER A 95 7.49 -27.27 -9.04
C SER A 95 8.04 -28.65 -9.38
#